data_AF-A0A7S2HM67-F1
#
_entry.id   AF-A0A7S2HM67-F1
#
_cell.length_a   1.000
_cell.length_b   1.000
_cell.length_c   1.000
_cell.angle_alpha   90.00
_cell.angle_beta   90.00
_cell.angle_gamma   90.00
#
_symmetry.space_group_name_H-M   'P 1'
#
loop_
_entity.id
_entity.type
_entity.pdbx_description
1 polymer ?
#
loop_
_entity_poly.entity_id
_entity_poly.type
_entity_poly.pdbx_seq_one_letter_code
_entity_poly.pdbx_strand_id
1 'polypeptide(L)'
;EALANPFSEALRAEKVDDQHEARRQKTFESIRQDFIREHGHDIKHWLAKCFDGPFILKLALVAPAVQQRFADAVQTTAGARVLPATHGSAEENYAPICESGLLIPGKGNQLEVAHGSAHGVGIYTARIDSAWLSQGFCSAPRMLVCGVVDDALEAFGFGGTCGSREVSAASSAVKHVDDAIVVFDERRVAPLFEASGTGYRSQRQPATVAGIATASWRPAGPPTSNTNRPGHAQRLVQVGARQWLHKASAQVAFAPPRAERGKRAIFVKRRYERCLREMRRQSD
;
A
#
# COMPACT_ATOMS: atom_id res chain seq x y z
N GLU A 1 17.30 21.64 -47.11
CA GLU A 1 17.36 22.26 -45.77
C GLU A 1 16.20 21.75 -44.94
N ALA A 2 16.46 21.23 -43.74
CA ALA A 2 15.40 20.89 -42.80
C ALA A 2 14.97 22.18 -42.08
N LEU A 3 13.68 22.51 -42.11
CA LEU A 3 13.12 23.65 -41.37
C LEU A 3 13.31 23.42 -39.87
N ALA A 4 14.20 24.19 -39.25
CA ALA A 4 14.39 24.18 -37.80
C ALA A 4 13.13 24.71 -37.10
N ASN A 5 12.64 24.01 -36.08
CA ASN A 5 11.50 24.47 -35.29
C ASN A 5 11.89 25.74 -34.51
N PRO A 6 11.28 26.91 -34.80
CA PRO A 6 11.63 28.18 -34.16
C PRO A 6 11.33 28.22 -32.65
N PHE A 7 10.57 27.25 -32.13
CA PHE A 7 10.24 27.12 -30.71
C PHE A 7 11.11 26.10 -29.96
N SER A 8 12.08 25.48 -30.64
CA SER A 8 12.90 24.43 -30.03
C SER A 8 13.73 24.92 -28.83
N GLU A 9 14.12 26.19 -28.81
CA GLU A 9 14.83 26.80 -27.66
C GLU A 9 13.89 27.10 -26.49
N ALA A 10 12.69 27.64 -26.75
CA ALA A 10 11.68 27.87 -25.73
C ALA A 10 11.24 26.56 -25.05
N LEU A 11 10.99 25.50 -25.85
CA LEU A 11 10.65 24.17 -25.34
C LEU A 11 11.79 23.51 -24.56
N ARG A 12 13.05 23.88 -24.83
CA ARG A 12 14.20 23.43 -24.03
C ARG A 12 14.30 24.20 -22.71
N ALA A 13 14.07 25.51 -22.73
CA ALA A 13 14.08 26.34 -21.52
C ALA A 13 12.96 25.92 -20.54
N GLU A 14 11.75 25.71 -21.03
CA GLU A 14 10.61 25.24 -20.23
C GLU A 14 10.89 23.86 -19.60
N LYS A 15 11.51 22.94 -20.36
CA LYS A 15 11.96 21.65 -19.82
C LYS A 15 13.04 21.76 -18.75
N VAL A 16 13.90 22.78 -18.81
CA VAL A 16 14.96 22.98 -17.81
C VAL A 16 14.36 23.50 -16.52
N ASP A 17 13.42 24.45 -16.59
CA ASP A 17 12.72 24.98 -15.41
C ASP A 17 11.88 23.88 -14.72
N ASP A 18 11.14 23.08 -15.49
CA ASP A 18 10.40 21.92 -14.96
C ASP A 18 11.33 20.91 -14.26
N GLN A 19 12.53 20.69 -14.81
CA GLN A 19 13.52 19.80 -14.18
C GLN A 19 14.12 20.38 -12.91
N HIS A 20 14.31 21.69 -12.83
CA HIS A 20 14.81 22.36 -11.64
C HIS A 20 13.78 22.39 -10.51
N GLU A 21 12.51 22.61 -10.85
CA GLU A 21 11.42 22.54 -9.89
C GLU A 21 11.17 21.11 -9.41
N ALA A 22 11.24 20.11 -10.30
CA ALA A 22 11.22 18.70 -9.94
C ALA A 22 12.40 18.27 -9.05
N ARG A 23 13.52 18.99 -9.08
CA ARG A 23 14.71 18.74 -8.25
C ARG A 23 14.68 19.43 -6.89
N ARG A 24 13.73 20.34 -6.62
CA ARG A 24 13.59 20.90 -5.29
C ARG A 24 13.18 19.79 -4.33
N GLN A 25 14.05 19.51 -3.37
CA GLN A 25 13.77 18.53 -2.31
C GLN A 25 12.52 18.99 -1.56
N LYS A 26 11.43 18.23 -1.69
CA LYS A 26 10.22 18.45 -0.92
C LYS A 26 10.51 18.17 0.54
N THR A 27 10.25 19.16 1.40
CA THR A 27 10.32 18.96 2.85
C THR A 27 9.08 18.20 3.31
N PHE A 28 9.15 17.58 4.48
CA PHE A 28 7.99 16.89 5.05
C PHE A 28 6.80 17.83 5.25
N GLU A 29 7.06 19.07 5.67
CA GLU A 29 6.00 20.08 5.85
C GLU A 29 5.40 20.52 4.51
N SER A 30 6.20 20.68 3.43
CA SER A 30 5.63 20.97 2.10
C SER A 30 4.76 19.82 1.59
N ILE A 31 5.19 18.56 1.82
CA ILE A 31 4.38 17.38 1.49
C ILE A 31 3.07 17.38 2.28
N ARG A 32 3.11 17.71 3.57
CA ARG A 32 1.93 17.77 4.42
C ARG A 32 0.95 18.85 3.97
N GLN A 33 1.45 20.03 3.58
CA GLN A 33 0.64 21.13 3.05
C GLN A 33 0.00 20.78 1.71
N ASP A 34 0.77 20.19 0.79
CA ASP A 34 0.26 19.69 -0.48
C ASP A 34 -0.84 18.64 -0.25
N PHE A 35 -0.59 17.71 0.67
CA PHE A 35 -1.51 16.63 1.01
C PHE A 35 -2.85 17.13 1.54
N ILE A 36 -2.86 18.09 2.49
CA ILE A 36 -4.13 18.60 3.01
C ILE A 36 -4.85 19.50 2.00
N ARG A 37 -4.10 20.16 1.11
CA ARG A 37 -4.69 20.94 0.00
C ARG A 37 -5.37 20.01 -1.02
N GLU A 38 -4.75 18.89 -1.36
CA GLU A 38 -5.30 17.91 -2.32
C GLU A 38 -6.43 17.07 -1.71
N HIS A 39 -6.26 16.55 -0.49
CA HIS A 39 -7.16 15.54 0.09
C HIS A 39 -8.01 16.04 1.27
N GLY A 40 -7.86 17.29 1.70
CA GLY A 40 -8.49 17.78 2.93
C GLY A 40 -10.02 17.73 2.91
N HIS A 41 -10.64 17.88 1.75
CA HIS A 41 -12.09 17.71 1.60
C HIS A 41 -12.51 16.26 1.88
N ASP A 42 -11.88 15.28 1.23
CA ASP A 42 -12.23 13.86 1.36
C ASP A 42 -11.92 13.33 2.75
N ILE A 43 -10.77 13.72 3.32
CA ILE A 43 -10.42 13.40 4.71
C ILE A 43 -11.52 13.87 5.66
N LYS A 44 -11.98 15.13 5.51
CA LYS A 44 -13.04 15.66 6.37
C LYS A 44 -14.37 14.93 6.17
N HIS A 45 -14.73 14.68 4.91
CA HIS A 45 -15.98 14.01 4.54
C HIS A 45 -16.07 12.61 5.13
N TRP A 46 -15.02 11.80 5.00
CA TRP A 46 -15.04 10.41 5.43
C TRP A 46 -14.82 10.24 6.94
N LEU A 47 -13.99 11.08 7.58
CA LEU A 47 -13.86 11.07 9.04
C LEU A 47 -15.15 11.50 9.76
N ALA A 48 -15.91 12.44 9.19
CA ALA A 48 -17.21 12.85 9.75
C ALA A 48 -18.23 11.69 9.84
N LYS A 49 -18.05 10.62 9.04
CA LYS A 49 -18.87 9.41 9.11
C LYS A 49 -18.45 8.47 10.24
N CYS A 50 -17.22 8.59 10.73
CA CYS A 50 -16.65 7.74 11.79
C CYS A 50 -16.87 8.35 13.19
N PHE A 51 -16.75 9.67 13.33
CA PHE A 51 -16.92 10.35 14.62
C PHE A 51 -18.39 10.68 14.92
N ASP A 52 -18.73 10.68 16.22
CA ASP A 52 -20.02 11.16 16.70
C ASP A 52 -19.93 12.66 16.99
N GLY A 53 -20.37 13.47 16.02
CA GLY A 53 -20.32 14.93 16.08
C GLY A 53 -19.03 15.53 15.50
N PRO A 54 -18.72 16.79 15.85
CA PRO A 54 -17.51 17.47 15.40
C PRO A 54 -16.24 16.75 15.86
N PHE A 55 -15.22 16.73 15.00
CA PHE A 55 -13.89 16.24 15.33
C PHE A 55 -12.85 17.32 14.99
N ILE A 56 -11.67 17.20 15.60
CA ILE A 56 -10.54 18.10 15.41
C ILE A 56 -9.45 17.34 14.65
N LEU A 57 -8.92 17.95 13.60
CA LEU A 57 -7.76 17.46 12.87
C LEU A 57 -6.53 18.30 13.25
N LYS A 58 -5.54 17.67 13.89
CA LYS A 58 -4.28 18.30 14.33
C LYS A 58 -3.10 17.74 13.55
N LEU A 59 -2.01 18.48 13.46
CA LEU A 59 -0.75 17.96 12.91
C LEU A 59 -0.22 16.85 13.81
N ALA A 60 0.25 15.75 13.23
CA ALA A 60 0.95 14.72 13.99
C ALA A 60 2.39 15.18 14.29
N LEU A 61 2.84 15.04 15.55
CA LEU A 61 4.18 15.46 16.00
C LEU A 61 5.22 14.39 15.68
N VAL A 62 5.49 14.18 14.39
CA VAL A 62 6.38 13.15 13.90
C VAL A 62 7.86 13.53 14.09
N ALA A 63 8.70 12.59 14.55
CA ALA A 63 10.11 12.84 14.77
C ALA A 63 10.86 13.13 13.46
N PRO A 64 11.92 13.98 13.47
CA PRO A 64 12.66 14.37 12.27
C PRO A 64 13.18 13.19 11.44
N ALA A 65 13.61 12.10 12.08
CA ALA A 65 14.09 10.91 11.39
C ALA A 65 13.00 10.24 10.55
N VAL A 66 11.75 10.21 11.03
CA VAL A 66 10.60 9.66 10.30
C VAL A 66 10.18 10.61 9.17
N GLN A 67 10.17 11.92 9.45
CA GLN A 67 9.90 12.95 8.46
C GLN A 67 10.85 12.85 7.25
N GLN A 68 12.15 12.72 7.52
CA GLN A 68 13.16 12.61 6.47
C GLN A 68 12.97 11.34 5.64
N ARG A 69 12.82 10.17 6.28
CA ARG A 69 12.62 8.90 5.56
C ARG A 69 11.39 8.93 4.64
N PHE A 70 10.31 9.56 5.10
CA PHE A 70 9.09 9.72 4.31
C PHE A 70 9.28 10.69 3.14
N ALA A 71 9.90 11.85 3.39
CA ALA A 71 10.21 12.82 2.34
C ALA A 71 11.13 12.24 1.26
N ASP A 72 12.16 11.49 1.66
CA ASP A 72 13.05 10.77 0.74
C ASP A 72 12.27 9.75 -0.08
N ALA A 73 11.34 9.01 0.52
CA ALA A 73 10.51 8.04 -0.19
C ALA A 73 9.60 8.71 -1.24
N VAL A 74 9.01 9.87 -0.92
CA VAL A 74 8.23 10.67 -1.89
C VAL A 74 9.09 11.12 -3.07
N GLN A 75 10.32 11.56 -2.81
CA GLN A 75 11.22 12.06 -3.87
C GLN A 75 11.81 10.93 -4.74
N THR A 76 12.12 9.79 -4.14
CA THR A 76 12.85 8.70 -4.81
C THR A 76 11.94 7.68 -5.50
N THR A 77 10.64 7.69 -5.20
CA THR A 77 9.70 6.76 -5.83
C THR A 77 9.08 7.37 -7.09
N ALA A 78 9.63 7.00 -8.24
CA ALA A 78 9.15 7.48 -9.53
C ALA A 78 7.66 7.12 -9.76
N GLY A 79 6.86 8.12 -10.13
CA GLY A 79 5.44 7.95 -10.45
C GLY A 79 4.53 7.71 -9.24
N ALA A 80 5.05 7.71 -8.01
CA ALA A 80 4.22 7.54 -6.82
C ALA A 80 3.36 8.76 -6.53
N ARG A 81 2.23 8.51 -5.87
CA ARG A 81 1.35 9.53 -5.30
C ARG A 81 1.31 9.38 -3.79
N VAL A 82 1.03 10.46 -3.07
CA VAL A 82 0.79 10.37 -1.61
C VAL A 82 -0.71 10.26 -1.38
N LEU A 83 -1.21 9.06 -1.07
CA LEU A 83 -2.63 8.84 -0.85
C LEU A 83 -3.03 8.96 0.62
N PRO A 84 -4.25 9.45 0.92
CA PRO A 84 -4.75 9.47 2.28
C PRO A 84 -5.19 8.08 2.73
N ALA A 85 -4.71 7.68 3.89
CA ALA A 85 -5.12 6.46 4.56
C ALA A 85 -5.34 6.74 6.05
N THR A 86 -6.06 5.86 6.73
CA THR A 86 -6.24 5.92 8.18
C THR A 86 -5.55 4.75 8.85
N HIS A 87 -5.03 4.98 10.05
CA HIS A 87 -4.47 3.95 10.90
C HIS A 87 -5.08 4.08 12.29
N GLY A 88 -5.71 3.00 12.75
CA GLY A 88 -6.23 2.87 14.10
C GLY A 88 -5.29 2.03 14.95
N SER A 89 -5.09 2.45 16.19
CA SER A 89 -4.32 1.72 17.19
C SER A 89 -4.78 2.15 18.58
N ALA A 90 -4.34 1.44 19.62
CA ALA A 90 -4.47 1.92 20.97
C ALA A 90 -3.77 3.30 21.14
N GLU A 91 -4.41 4.20 21.88
CA GLU A 91 -4.00 5.59 22.10
C GLU A 91 -2.56 5.70 22.63
N GLU A 92 -2.18 4.79 23.53
CA GLU A 92 -0.84 4.72 24.12
C GLU A 92 0.28 4.52 23.08
N ASN A 93 -0.03 4.03 21.89
CA ASN A 93 0.96 3.83 20.84
C ASN A 93 1.18 5.06 19.95
N TYR A 94 0.34 6.09 20.03
CA TYR A 94 0.42 7.21 19.08
C TYR A 94 1.71 8.00 19.23
N ALA A 95 2.18 8.20 20.47
CA ALA A 95 3.47 8.82 20.73
C ALA A 95 4.64 7.98 20.19
N PRO A 96 4.78 6.67 20.54
CA PRO A 96 5.78 5.80 19.93
C PRO A 96 5.73 5.74 18.39
N ILE A 97 4.54 5.72 17.79
CA ILE A 97 4.36 5.75 16.33
C ILE A 97 4.85 7.06 15.73
N CYS A 98 4.58 8.20 16.38
CA CYS A 98 5.09 9.49 15.90
C CYS A 98 6.61 9.61 16.08
N GLU A 99 7.17 8.99 17.12
CA GLU A 99 8.61 9.01 17.41
C GLU A 99 9.41 8.09 16.46
N SER A 100 8.96 6.86 16.26
CA SER A 100 9.72 5.84 15.51
C SER A 100 9.19 5.62 14.09
N GLY A 101 7.97 6.07 13.79
CA GLY A 101 7.22 5.74 12.59
C GLY A 101 6.35 4.49 12.79
N LEU A 102 5.59 4.14 11.76
CA LEU A 102 4.88 2.87 11.71
C LEU A 102 5.90 1.79 11.34
N LEU A 103 6.10 0.81 12.22
CA LEU A 103 7.10 -0.24 12.05
C LEU A 103 6.46 -1.54 11.57
N ILE A 104 7.20 -2.30 10.77
CA ILE A 104 6.78 -3.64 10.33
C ILE A 104 7.18 -4.66 11.40
N PRO A 105 6.23 -5.47 11.93
CA PRO A 105 6.55 -6.48 12.93
C PRO A 105 7.65 -7.45 12.50
N GLY A 106 8.56 -7.78 13.42
CA GLY A 106 9.69 -8.69 13.20
C GLY A 106 10.82 -8.15 12.31
N LYS A 107 10.74 -6.91 11.82
CA LYS A 107 11.77 -6.30 10.97
C LYS A 107 12.70 -5.41 11.78
N GLY A 108 13.66 -6.02 12.48
CA GLY A 108 14.67 -5.29 13.27
C GLY A 108 14.12 -4.60 14.51
N ASN A 109 12.96 -5.04 15.00
CA ASN A 109 12.30 -4.54 16.21
C ASN A 109 11.65 -5.69 16.99
N GLN A 110 11.14 -5.40 18.19
CA GLN A 110 10.52 -6.38 19.09
C GLN A 110 9.00 -6.50 18.89
N LEU A 111 8.45 -5.91 17.82
CA LEU A 111 7.02 -5.97 17.57
C LEU A 111 6.64 -7.33 17.00
N GLU A 112 5.64 -7.94 17.62
CA GLU A 112 5.02 -9.16 17.15
C GLU A 112 3.80 -8.86 16.28
N VAL A 113 3.42 -9.82 15.45
CA VAL A 113 2.21 -9.73 14.62
C VAL A 113 0.99 -9.83 15.53
N ALA A 114 0.39 -8.69 15.88
CA ALA A 114 -0.77 -8.62 16.78
C ALA A 114 -2.09 -9.06 16.11
N HIS A 115 -2.24 -8.81 14.81
CA HIS A 115 -3.42 -9.17 14.02
C HIS A 115 -3.00 -10.00 12.81
N GLY A 116 -3.85 -10.96 12.41
CA GLY A 116 -3.53 -11.92 11.36
C GLY A 116 -2.90 -11.29 10.12
N SER A 117 -1.74 -11.80 9.70
CA SER A 117 -1.00 -11.31 8.53
C SER A 117 -1.53 -11.95 7.24
N ALA A 118 -2.84 -11.93 7.04
CA ALA A 118 -3.50 -12.60 5.91
C ALA A 118 -2.97 -12.10 4.56
N HIS A 119 -2.46 -10.87 4.52
CA HIS A 119 -1.96 -10.23 3.31
C HIS A 119 -0.44 -10.02 3.31
N GLY A 120 0.26 -10.69 4.23
CA GLY A 120 1.68 -10.52 4.51
C GLY A 120 1.94 -9.69 5.77
N VAL A 121 3.19 -9.70 6.22
CA VAL A 121 3.64 -8.92 7.38
C VAL A 121 4.01 -7.53 6.89
N GLY A 122 3.17 -6.56 7.21
CA GLY A 122 3.29 -5.17 6.79
C GLY A 122 2.49 -4.25 7.70
N ILE A 123 2.50 -2.96 7.39
CA ILE A 123 1.71 -1.94 8.08
C ILE A 123 0.34 -1.89 7.41
N TYR A 124 -0.72 -2.11 8.19
CA TYR A 124 -2.09 -2.08 7.71
C TYR A 124 -2.68 -0.70 7.96
N THR A 125 -3.19 -0.09 6.89
CA THR A 125 -4.01 1.12 6.94
C THR A 125 -5.32 0.85 6.21
N ALA A 126 -6.36 1.63 6.49
CA ALA A 126 -7.58 1.63 5.70
C ALA A 126 -7.56 2.78 4.71
N ARG A 127 -8.16 2.57 3.53
CA ARG A 127 -8.43 3.66 2.59
C ARG A 127 -9.26 4.74 3.28
N ILE A 128 -9.14 5.99 2.82
CA ILE A 128 -9.85 7.10 3.47
C ILE A 128 -11.37 6.91 3.44
N ASP A 129 -11.92 6.33 2.38
CA ASP A 129 -13.35 6.01 2.22
C ASP A 129 -13.82 4.84 3.09
N SER A 130 -12.87 4.07 3.64
CA SER A 130 -13.10 2.94 4.52
C SER A 130 -12.47 3.15 5.91
N ALA A 131 -12.39 4.39 6.37
CA ALA A 131 -11.84 4.77 7.68
C ALA A 131 -12.51 4.05 8.88
N TRP A 132 -13.74 3.57 8.71
CA TRP A 132 -14.45 2.75 9.68
C TRP A 132 -13.73 1.43 10.00
N LEU A 133 -12.89 0.91 9.10
CA LEU A 133 -12.04 -0.25 9.40
C LEU A 133 -11.02 0.07 10.49
N SER A 134 -10.36 1.23 10.38
CA SER A 134 -9.40 1.71 11.36
C SER A 134 -10.04 1.98 12.72
N GLN A 135 -11.29 2.44 12.74
CA GLN A 135 -12.04 2.70 13.98
C GLN A 135 -12.09 1.48 14.91
N GLY A 136 -12.22 0.28 14.35
CA GLY A 136 -12.28 -0.96 15.15
C GLY A 136 -11.00 -1.26 15.94
N PHE A 137 -9.88 -0.63 15.60
CA PHE A 137 -8.58 -0.81 16.27
C PHE A 137 -8.23 0.30 17.25
N CYS A 138 -9.07 1.33 17.35
CA CYS A 138 -8.82 2.47 18.24
C CYS A 138 -9.34 2.19 19.66
N SER A 139 -8.55 2.48 20.69
CA SER A 139 -8.98 2.41 22.11
C SER A 139 -9.66 3.69 22.61
N ALA A 140 -9.51 4.79 21.88
CA ALA A 140 -10.10 6.10 22.15
C ALA A 140 -10.65 6.70 20.85
N PRO A 141 -11.52 7.73 20.86
CA PRO A 141 -11.98 8.44 19.67
C PRO A 141 -10.86 9.31 19.08
N ARG A 142 -9.74 8.68 18.70
CA ARG A 142 -8.54 9.26 18.08
C ARG A 142 -8.07 8.34 16.98
N MET A 143 -7.68 8.88 15.83
CA MET A 143 -7.23 8.12 14.66
C MET A 143 -6.12 8.86 13.94
N LEU A 144 -5.11 8.14 13.46
CA LEU A 144 -4.06 8.74 12.65
C LEU A 144 -4.51 8.80 11.19
N VAL A 145 -4.34 9.97 10.55
CA VAL A 145 -4.43 10.13 9.11
C VAL A 145 -3.01 10.09 8.56
N CYS A 146 -2.72 9.05 7.79
CA CYS A 146 -1.40 8.79 7.23
C CYS A 146 -1.36 9.17 5.75
N GLY A 147 -0.20 9.63 5.30
CA GLY A 147 0.13 9.67 3.88
C GLY A 147 0.82 8.36 3.49
N VAL A 148 0.39 7.74 2.40
CA VAL A 148 1.01 6.53 1.83
C VAL A 148 1.62 6.86 0.47
N VAL A 149 2.93 6.65 0.31
CA VAL A 149 3.65 6.79 -0.96
C VAL A 149 3.39 5.56 -1.82
N ASP A 150 2.45 5.71 -2.73
CA ASP A 150 1.84 4.62 -3.47
C ASP A 150 2.25 4.62 -4.94
N ASP A 151 2.93 3.55 -5.34
CA ASP A 151 3.33 3.21 -6.71
C ASP A 151 2.64 1.92 -7.20
N ALA A 152 1.59 1.47 -6.52
CA ALA A 152 0.84 0.29 -6.91
C ALA A 152 0.17 0.50 -8.28
N LEU A 153 0.33 -0.50 -9.15
CA LEU A 153 -0.34 -0.53 -10.44
C LEU A 153 -1.61 -1.37 -10.33
N GLU A 154 -2.68 -0.92 -11.00
CA GLU A 154 -3.93 -1.67 -11.07
C GLU A 154 -3.69 -3.07 -11.65
N ALA A 155 -4.25 -4.07 -10.99
CA ALA A 155 -4.13 -5.47 -11.38
C ALA A 155 -5.08 -5.81 -12.56
N PHE A 156 -4.93 -5.14 -13.70
CA PHE A 156 -5.76 -5.40 -14.87
C PHE A 156 -5.62 -6.85 -15.36
N GLY A 157 -6.67 -7.65 -15.19
CA GLY A 157 -6.81 -8.98 -15.83
C GLY A 157 -5.97 -10.10 -15.22
N PHE A 158 -5.17 -9.84 -14.20
CA PHE A 158 -4.38 -10.83 -13.46
C PHE A 158 -4.65 -10.81 -11.96
N GLY A 159 -5.84 -10.35 -11.54
CA GLY A 159 -6.29 -10.22 -10.15
C GLY A 159 -5.76 -11.35 -9.28
N GLY A 160 -4.69 -11.04 -8.54
CA GLY A 160 -4.18 -11.93 -7.52
C GLY A 160 -5.18 -11.91 -6.37
N THR A 161 -5.48 -13.07 -5.80
CA THR A 161 -6.16 -13.08 -4.51
C THR A 161 -5.11 -13.10 -3.42
N CYS A 162 -5.38 -12.40 -2.33
CA CYS A 162 -4.61 -12.50 -1.11
C CYS A 162 -5.49 -13.19 -0.06
N GLY A 163 -5.38 -14.51 0.04
CA GLY A 163 -6.40 -15.33 0.70
C GLY A 163 -7.70 -15.32 -0.12
N SER A 164 -8.80 -14.92 0.51
CA SER A 164 -10.12 -14.79 -0.12
C SER A 164 -10.43 -13.39 -0.66
N ARG A 165 -9.49 -12.45 -0.54
CA ARG A 165 -9.68 -11.02 -0.81
C ARG A 165 -9.04 -10.65 -2.15
N GLU A 166 -9.61 -9.69 -2.87
CA GLU A 166 -9.14 -9.27 -4.18
C GLU A 166 -8.04 -8.22 -4.03
N VAL A 167 -6.94 -8.37 -4.76
CA VAL A 167 -5.88 -7.36 -4.84
C VAL A 167 -6.19 -6.45 -6.03
N SER A 168 -6.66 -5.24 -5.76
CA SER A 168 -7.04 -4.28 -6.81
C SER A 168 -5.83 -3.59 -7.44
N ALA A 169 -4.78 -3.35 -6.66
CA ALA A 169 -3.51 -2.79 -7.11
C ALA A 169 -2.34 -3.30 -6.27
N ALA A 170 -1.16 -3.44 -6.88
CA ALA A 170 0.04 -3.85 -6.15
C ALA A 170 1.34 -3.32 -6.75
N SER A 171 2.31 -3.08 -5.88
CA SER A 171 3.74 -2.97 -6.16
C SER A 171 4.52 -3.91 -5.24
N SER A 172 5.86 -3.80 -5.25
CA SER A 172 6.69 -4.50 -4.26
C SER A 172 6.56 -3.92 -2.85
N ALA A 173 6.16 -2.65 -2.72
CA ALA A 173 6.12 -1.91 -1.46
C ALA A 173 4.70 -1.68 -0.93
N VAL A 174 3.68 -1.67 -1.79
CA VAL A 174 2.28 -1.37 -1.42
C VAL A 174 1.33 -2.36 -2.07
N LYS A 175 0.32 -2.83 -1.35
CA LYS A 175 -0.80 -3.61 -1.90
C LYS A 175 -2.13 -3.03 -1.44
N HIS A 176 -3.07 -2.94 -2.36
CA HIS A 176 -4.46 -2.62 -2.09
C HIS A 176 -5.24 -3.92 -2.05
N VAL A 177 -5.87 -4.20 -0.92
CA VAL A 177 -6.63 -5.43 -0.68
C VAL A 177 -8.00 -5.04 -0.14
N ASP A 178 -9.00 -5.11 -1.01
CA ASP A 178 -10.34 -4.54 -0.78
C ASP A 178 -10.27 -3.08 -0.29
N ASP A 179 -10.63 -2.87 0.98
CA ASP A 179 -10.72 -1.59 1.68
C ASP A 179 -9.44 -1.20 2.43
N ALA A 180 -8.45 -2.10 2.47
CA ALA A 180 -7.19 -1.93 3.18
C ALA A 180 -6.02 -1.65 2.22
N ILE A 181 -5.03 -0.92 2.73
CA ILE A 181 -3.74 -0.72 2.10
C ILE A 181 -2.68 -1.36 3.02
N VAL A 182 -1.86 -2.24 2.45
CA VAL A 182 -0.79 -2.94 3.18
C VAL A 182 0.55 -2.44 2.66
N VAL A 183 1.34 -1.84 3.55
CA VAL A 183 2.63 -1.23 3.23
C VAL A 183 3.77 -2.12 3.76
N PHE A 184 4.67 -2.51 2.86
CA PHE A 184 5.81 -3.42 3.11
C PHE A 184 7.16 -2.69 3.24
N ASP A 185 7.16 -1.36 3.07
CA ASP A 185 8.29 -0.47 3.34
C ASP A 185 7.84 0.66 4.28
N GLU A 186 8.31 0.66 5.52
CA GLU A 186 7.97 1.65 6.55
C GLU A 186 8.24 3.10 6.13
N ARG A 187 9.17 3.32 5.18
CA ARG A 187 9.47 4.66 4.67
C ARG A 187 8.33 5.22 3.80
N ARG A 188 7.45 4.35 3.29
CA ARG A 188 6.34 4.70 2.40
C ARG A 188 5.08 5.15 3.17
N VAL A 189 5.11 5.21 4.50
CA VAL A 189 3.95 5.63 5.28
C VAL A 189 4.35 6.46 6.48
N ALA A 190 3.67 7.59 6.70
CA ALA A 190 3.89 8.43 7.87
C ALA A 190 2.57 9.03 8.38
N PRO A 191 2.41 9.18 9.71
CA PRO A 191 1.34 9.99 10.27
C PRO A 191 1.50 11.44 9.82
N LEU A 192 0.48 12.02 9.19
CA LEU A 192 0.50 13.44 8.81
C LEU A 192 -0.37 14.26 9.77
N PHE A 193 -1.51 13.71 10.16
CA PHE A 193 -2.47 14.33 11.06
C PHE A 193 -3.03 13.33 12.06
N GLU A 194 -3.59 13.85 13.13
CA GLU A 194 -4.40 13.12 14.09
C GLU A 194 -5.81 13.70 14.12
N ALA A 195 -6.81 12.84 13.93
CA ALA A 195 -8.21 13.17 14.11
C ALA A 195 -8.67 12.75 15.51
N SER A 196 -9.36 13.63 16.24
CA SER A 196 -9.87 13.37 17.59
C SER A 196 -11.30 13.90 17.76
N GLY A 197 -12.18 13.14 18.42
CA GLY A 197 -13.58 13.51 18.66
C GLY A 197 -14.03 13.14 20.07
N THR A 198 -15.31 13.39 20.39
CA THR A 198 -15.91 13.02 21.69
C THR A 198 -16.28 11.54 21.78
N GLY A 199 -16.50 10.91 20.64
CA GLY A 199 -16.85 9.50 20.53
C GLY A 199 -16.80 9.05 19.09
N TYR A 200 -16.86 7.74 18.87
CA TYR A 200 -17.14 7.20 17.56
C TYR A 200 -18.63 7.03 17.35
N ARG A 201 -19.09 7.29 16.13
CA ARG A 201 -20.44 6.94 15.73
C ARG A 201 -20.58 5.43 15.90
N SER A 202 -21.59 5.01 16.66
CA SER A 202 -21.95 3.61 16.78
C SER A 202 -22.40 3.11 15.41
N GLN A 203 -21.47 2.61 14.62
CA GLN A 203 -21.80 1.94 13.37
C GLN A 203 -22.54 0.66 13.76
N ARG A 204 -23.81 0.56 13.34
CA ARG A 204 -24.43 -0.75 13.16
C ARG A 204 -23.61 -1.43 12.06
N GLN A 205 -22.59 -2.19 12.45
CA GLN A 205 -21.85 -2.99 11.50
C GLN A 205 -22.87 -3.84 10.74
N PRO A 206 -22.93 -3.79 9.39
CA PRO A 206 -23.58 -4.86 8.66
C PRO A 206 -22.86 -6.14 9.08
N ALA A 207 -23.60 -7.14 9.58
CA ALA A 207 -23.11 -8.28 10.36
C ALA A 207 -22.19 -9.28 9.62
N THR A 208 -21.25 -8.80 8.79
CA THR A 208 -20.57 -9.60 7.75
C THR A 208 -19.05 -9.65 7.85
N VAL A 209 -18.42 -9.06 8.88
CA VAL A 209 -16.96 -9.23 9.08
C VAL A 209 -16.63 -9.63 10.52
N ALA A 210 -17.22 -10.74 10.96
CA ALA A 210 -16.72 -11.46 12.14
C ALA A 210 -15.41 -12.16 11.73
N GLY A 211 -14.26 -11.58 12.08
CA GLY A 211 -12.97 -12.24 11.82
C GLY A 211 -11.71 -11.47 12.20
N ILE A 212 -11.81 -10.17 12.48
CA ILE A 212 -10.65 -9.41 12.97
C ILE A 212 -10.82 -9.19 14.46
N ALA A 213 -10.18 -10.05 15.25
CA ALA A 213 -10.14 -9.94 16.69
C ALA A 213 -9.42 -8.64 17.09
N THR A 214 -10.12 -7.80 17.85
CA THR A 214 -9.58 -6.62 18.52
C THR A 214 -8.69 -7.07 19.67
N ALA A 215 -7.41 -6.73 19.62
CA ALA A 215 -6.44 -7.05 20.66
C ALA A 215 -5.60 -5.80 20.95
N SER A 216 -5.44 -5.52 22.23
CA SER A 216 -4.61 -4.45 22.76
C SER A 216 -3.13 -4.79 22.60
N TRP A 217 -2.32 -3.76 22.43
CA TRP A 217 -0.87 -3.88 22.51
C TRP A 217 -0.50 -4.35 23.92
N ARG A 218 0.26 -5.44 24.00
CA ARG A 218 0.88 -5.87 25.26
C ARG A 218 2.39 -5.77 25.09
N PRO A 219 3.13 -5.20 26.06
CA PRO A 219 4.58 -5.38 26.11
C PRO A 219 4.90 -6.87 26.08
N ALA A 220 5.91 -7.26 25.31
CA ALA A 220 6.29 -8.66 25.12
C ALA A 220 6.49 -9.35 26.47
N GLY A 221 5.60 -10.28 26.80
CA GLY A 221 5.88 -11.31 27.79
C GLY A 221 6.92 -12.29 27.25
N PRO A 222 7.45 -13.22 28.08
CA PRO A 222 8.30 -14.29 27.58
C PRO A 222 7.58 -15.00 26.42
N PRO A 223 8.31 -15.32 25.33
CA PRO A 223 7.70 -15.80 24.09
C PRO A 223 6.88 -17.05 24.39
N THR A 224 5.55 -16.94 24.29
CA THR A 224 4.70 -18.13 24.25
C THR A 224 5.00 -18.81 22.92
N SER A 225 5.32 -20.11 22.96
CA SER A 225 5.66 -20.85 21.76
C SER A 225 4.48 -20.80 20.79
N ASN A 226 4.59 -19.97 19.76
CA ASN A 226 3.61 -19.91 18.70
C ASN A 226 3.63 -21.25 17.97
N THR A 227 2.64 -22.10 18.23
CA THR A 227 2.43 -23.39 17.55
C THR A 227 1.80 -23.22 16.17
N ASN A 228 2.11 -22.13 15.46
CA ASN A 228 2.01 -22.11 14.03
C ASN A 228 2.94 -23.21 13.51
N ARG A 229 2.37 -24.39 13.25
CA ARG A 229 3.02 -25.47 12.51
C ARG A 229 3.78 -24.82 11.35
N PRO A 230 5.08 -25.10 11.16
CA PRO A 230 5.78 -24.67 9.96
C PRO A 230 5.10 -25.37 8.79
N GLY A 231 4.10 -24.71 8.22
CA GLY A 231 3.46 -25.13 6.99
C GLY A 231 4.56 -25.17 5.95
N HIS A 232 4.84 -26.38 5.47
CA HIS A 232 5.67 -26.71 4.32
C HIS A 232 6.43 -25.51 3.74
N ALA A 233 7.71 -25.38 4.10
CA ALA A 233 8.64 -24.48 3.41
C ALA A 233 8.34 -24.54 1.91
N GLN A 234 7.87 -23.44 1.33
CA GLN A 234 7.38 -23.41 -0.04
C GLN A 234 8.52 -23.87 -0.95
N ARG A 235 8.43 -25.14 -1.40
CA ARG A 235 9.40 -25.78 -2.30
C ARG A 235 9.47 -25.08 -3.65
N LEU A 236 8.48 -24.26 -3.98
CA LEU A 236 8.33 -23.55 -5.23
C LEU A 236 8.37 -22.03 -4.99
N VAL A 237 9.16 -21.30 -5.76
CA VAL A 237 9.25 -19.83 -5.78
C VAL A 237 8.80 -19.35 -7.14
N GLN A 238 7.92 -18.36 -7.21
CA GLN A 238 7.56 -17.76 -8.49
C GLN A 238 8.73 -16.88 -8.98
N VAL A 239 9.25 -17.17 -10.17
CA VAL A 239 10.41 -16.45 -10.76
C VAL A 239 10.07 -15.69 -12.03
N GLY A 240 8.81 -15.77 -12.49
CA GLY A 240 8.34 -15.07 -13.66
C GLY A 240 6.86 -15.31 -13.93
N ALA A 241 6.34 -14.70 -15.00
CA ALA A 241 4.97 -14.94 -15.45
C ALA A 241 4.80 -16.43 -15.79
N ARG A 242 4.06 -17.15 -14.94
CA ARG A 242 3.84 -18.60 -15.03
C ARG A 242 5.09 -19.47 -14.89
N GLN A 243 6.16 -18.94 -14.29
CA GLN A 243 7.38 -19.71 -14.01
C GLN A 243 7.53 -19.93 -12.51
N TRP A 244 7.74 -21.19 -12.12
CA TRP A 244 7.96 -21.61 -10.75
C TRP A 244 9.30 -22.33 -10.63
N LEU A 245 10.20 -21.81 -9.81
CA LEU A 245 11.47 -22.40 -9.44
C LEU A 245 11.28 -23.38 -8.30
N HIS A 246 11.58 -24.65 -8.52
CA HIS A 246 11.67 -25.64 -7.45
C HIS A 246 13.02 -25.50 -6.74
N LYS A 247 13.03 -24.94 -5.52
CA LYS A 247 14.25 -24.57 -4.78
C LYS A 247 15.25 -25.72 -4.65
N ALA A 248 14.75 -26.94 -4.41
CA ALA A 248 15.62 -28.10 -4.14
C ALA A 248 16.28 -28.67 -5.40
N SER A 249 15.68 -28.51 -6.58
CA SER A 249 16.25 -29.03 -7.84
C SER A 249 16.82 -27.93 -8.74
N ALA A 250 16.66 -26.66 -8.37
CA ALA A 250 16.98 -25.49 -9.20
C ALA A 250 16.32 -25.50 -10.60
N GLN A 251 15.27 -26.30 -10.79
CA GLN A 251 14.55 -26.38 -12.06
C GLN A 251 13.39 -25.39 -12.10
N VAL A 252 13.22 -24.74 -13.25
CA VAL A 252 12.09 -23.85 -13.52
C VAL A 252 11.03 -24.62 -14.29
N ALA A 253 9.85 -24.77 -13.70
CA ALA A 253 8.69 -25.34 -14.34
C ALA A 253 7.75 -24.23 -14.82
N PHE A 254 7.23 -24.38 -16.03
CA PHE A 254 6.15 -23.52 -16.51
C PHE A 254 4.82 -24.08 -16.00
N ALA A 255 4.02 -23.26 -15.32
CA ALA A 255 2.69 -23.64 -14.93
C ALA A 255 1.87 -23.96 -16.20
N PRO A 256 1.12 -25.07 -16.22
CA PRO A 256 0.26 -25.40 -17.36
C PRO A 256 -0.69 -24.23 -17.65
N PRO A 257 -1.07 -24.01 -18.92
CA PRO A 257 -2.01 -22.95 -19.26
C PRO A 257 -3.30 -23.17 -18.49
N ARG A 258 -3.69 -22.18 -17.68
CA ARG A 258 -5.02 -22.19 -17.06
C ARG A 258 -6.04 -22.32 -18.18
N ALA A 259 -7.05 -23.15 -17.98
CA ALA A 259 -8.17 -23.24 -18.88
C ALA A 259 -8.92 -21.90 -18.86
N GLU A 260 -8.56 -20.99 -19.76
CA GLU A 260 -9.22 -19.71 -19.92
C GLU A 260 -10.58 -19.95 -20.57
N ARG A 261 -11.66 -19.75 -19.81
CA ARG A 261 -13.04 -19.89 -20.31
C ARG A 261 -13.50 -18.67 -21.12
N GLY A 262 -12.73 -17.58 -21.11
CA GLY A 262 -13.06 -16.35 -21.82
C GLY A 262 -12.82 -16.48 -23.33
N LYS A 263 -13.88 -16.34 -24.14
CA LYS A 263 -13.81 -16.35 -25.62
C LYS A 263 -12.70 -15.43 -26.16
N ARG A 264 -12.50 -14.26 -25.53
CA ARG A 264 -11.46 -13.28 -25.91
C ARG A 264 -10.05 -13.81 -25.71
N ALA A 265 -9.77 -14.49 -24.60
CA ALA A 265 -8.45 -14.99 -24.28
C ALA A 265 -8.08 -16.22 -25.17
N ILE A 266 -9.07 -17.08 -25.45
CA ILE A 266 -8.97 -18.14 -26.46
C ILE A 266 -8.64 -17.55 -27.85
N PHE A 267 -9.29 -16.45 -28.23
CA PHE A 267 -9.05 -15.80 -29.52
C PHE A 267 -7.64 -15.20 -29.61
N VAL A 268 -7.18 -14.51 -28.56
CA VAL A 268 -5.82 -13.95 -28.48
C VAL A 268 -4.77 -15.06 -28.55
N LYS A 269 -4.97 -16.17 -27.82
CA LYS A 269 -4.08 -17.34 -27.87
C LYS A 269 -4.02 -17.95 -29.27
N ARG A 270 -5.17 -18.14 -29.93
CA ARG A 270 -5.23 -18.67 -31.31
C ARG A 270 -4.52 -17.77 -32.31
N ARG A 271 -4.64 -16.45 -32.16
CA ARG A 271 -3.94 -15.48 -33.01
C ARG A 271 -2.43 -15.54 -32.83
N TYR A 272 -1.97 -15.65 -31.58
CA TYR A 272 -0.54 -15.79 -31.26
C TYR A 272 0.05 -17.11 -31.80
N GLU A 273 -0.63 -18.24 -31.59
CA GLU A 273 -0.17 -19.53 -32.13
C GLU A 273 -0.16 -19.57 -33.66
N ARG A 274 -1.09 -18.88 -34.33
CA ARG A 274 -1.09 -18.74 -35.80
C ARG A 274 0.16 -17.98 -36.26
N CYS A 275 0.47 -16.85 -35.63
CA CYS A 275 1.65 -16.05 -35.96
C CYS A 275 2.95 -16.83 -35.74
N LEU A 276 3.07 -17.59 -34.64
CA LEU A 276 4.23 -18.46 -34.41
C LEU A 276 4.41 -19.54 -35.49
N ARG A 277 3.32 -20.10 -36.03
CA ARG A 277 3.41 -21.08 -37.12
C ARG A 277 3.83 -20.44 -38.43
N GLU A 278 3.36 -19.22 -38.73
CA GLU A 278 3.79 -18.46 -39.90
C GLU A 278 5.28 -18.14 -39.84
N MET A 279 5.79 -17.71 -38.68
CA MET A 279 7.22 -17.47 -38.50
C MET A 279 8.07 -18.72 -38.72
N ARG A 280 7.64 -19.90 -38.23
CA ARG A 280 8.35 -21.16 -38.48
C ARG A 280 8.37 -21.56 -39.95
N ARG A 281 7.27 -21.32 -40.68
CA ARG A 281 7.21 -21.56 -42.12
C ARG A 281 8.09 -20.62 -42.95
N GLN A 282 8.43 -19.46 -42.40
CA GLN A 282 9.33 -18.50 -43.05
C GLN A 282 10.80 -18.79 -42.74
N SER A 283 11.09 -19.56 -41.69
CA SER A 283 12.44 -19.94 -41.30
C SER A 283 12.90 -21.28 -41.87
N ASP A 284 11.97 -22.08 -42.40
CA ASP A 284 12.21 -23.35 -43.11
C ASP A 284 12.20 -23.11 -44.62
#